data_AF-A0A2G6QRV0-F1
#
_entry.id   AF-A0A2G6QRV0-F1
#
_cell.length_a   1.000
_cell.length_b   1.000
_cell.length_c   1.000
_cell.angle_alpha   90.00
_cell.angle_beta   90.00
_cell.angle_gamma   90.00
#
_symmetry.space_group_name_H-M   'P 1'
#
loop_
_entity.id
_entity.type
_entity.pdbx_description
1 polymer ?
#
loop_
_entity_poly.entity_id
_entity_poly.type
_entity_poly.pdbx_seq_one_letter_code
_entity_poly.pdbx_strand_id
1 'polypeptide(L)'
;KNIKKASILAMQAGADFIKTSTGKIATSATPEATFVMCSAIKEWNEKTGQKVGYKPAGGISTTQEAVKHYTLVSEILGEEWLNNKSFRFGASSLANKLLTSITGTEQNYF
;
A
#
# COMPACT_ATOMS: atom_id res chain seq x y z
N LYS A 1 5.42 -8.57 -14.37
CA LYS A 1 6.88 -8.88 -14.44
C LYS A 1 7.77 -7.72 -13.98
N ASN A 2 7.68 -6.53 -14.58
CA ASN A 2 8.57 -5.41 -14.25
C ASN A 2 8.38 -4.86 -12.83
N ILE A 3 7.13 -4.78 -12.33
CA ILE A 3 6.83 -4.37 -10.95
C ILE A 3 7.62 -5.20 -9.94
N LYS A 4 7.51 -6.54 -9.99
CA LYS A 4 8.25 -7.45 -9.10
C LYS A 4 9.76 -7.23 -9.16
N LYS A 5 10.34 -7.11 -10.36
CA LYS A 5 11.78 -6.85 -10.53
C LYS A 5 12.21 -5.55 -9.87
N ALA A 6 11.46 -4.47 -10.09
CA ALA A 6 11.74 -3.16 -9.49
C ALA A 6 11.59 -3.19 -7.96
N SER A 7 10.59 -3.90 -7.43
CA SER A 7 10.41 -4.09 -5.98
C SER A 7 11.61 -4.79 -5.36
N ILE A 8 12.06 -5.90 -5.95
CA ILE A 8 13.22 -6.64 -5.44
C ILE A 8 14.49 -5.76 -5.51
N LEU A 9 14.72 -5.06 -6.61
CA LEU A 9 15.87 -4.15 -6.75
C LEU A 9 15.87 -3.07 -5.66
N ALA A 10 14.71 -2.45 -5.39
CA ALA A 10 14.58 -1.43 -4.36
C ALA A 10 14.90 -1.98 -2.95
N MET A 11 14.38 -3.16 -2.62
CA MET A 11 14.65 -3.81 -1.32
C MET A 11 16.12 -4.24 -1.20
N GLN A 12 16.71 -4.78 -2.28
CA GLN A 12 18.14 -5.09 -2.34
C GLN A 12 19.03 -3.86 -2.11
N ALA A 13 18.59 -2.69 -2.58
CA ALA A 13 19.26 -1.42 -2.36
C ALA A 13 19.00 -0.80 -0.97
N GLY A 14 18.27 -1.49 -0.09
CA GLY A 14 18.04 -1.05 1.29
C GLY A 14 16.81 -0.15 1.48
N ALA A 15 15.81 -0.21 0.60
CA ALA A 15 14.58 0.58 0.78
C ALA A 15 13.77 0.13 2.01
N ASP A 16 13.45 1.07 2.91
CA ASP A 16 12.57 0.82 4.06
C ASP A 16 11.10 0.63 3.66
N PHE A 17 10.69 1.26 2.55
CA PHE A 17 9.36 1.17 1.97
C PHE A 17 9.43 1.06 0.46
N ILE A 18 8.53 0.28 -0.12
CA ILE A 18 8.25 0.35 -1.56
C ILE A 18 6.86 0.97 -1.80
N LYS A 19 6.82 1.95 -2.71
CA LYS A 19 5.64 2.76 -3.04
C LYS A 19 5.19 2.50 -4.47
N THR A 20 3.88 2.35 -4.72
CA THR A 20 3.37 2.01 -6.08
C THR A 20 3.59 3.11 -7.10
N SER A 21 3.26 4.37 -6.79
CA SER A 21 3.28 5.47 -7.75
C SER A 21 3.61 6.83 -7.13
N THR A 22 3.89 7.83 -7.97
CA THR A 22 4.06 9.23 -7.55
C THR A 22 2.72 9.93 -7.28
N GLY A 23 1.60 9.38 -7.76
CA GLY A 23 0.28 10.03 -7.75
C GLY A 23 0.13 11.15 -8.80
N LYS A 24 1.02 11.19 -9.79
CA LYS A 24 1.04 12.20 -10.87
C LYS A 24 0.84 11.61 -12.27
N ILE A 25 0.49 10.32 -12.35
CA ILE A 25 0.32 9.58 -13.60
C ILE A 25 -1.05 8.88 -13.62
N ALA A 26 -1.59 8.66 -14.82
CA ALA A 26 -2.93 8.12 -15.03
C ALA A 26 -3.14 6.74 -14.38
N THR A 27 -2.20 5.82 -14.56
CA THR A 27 -2.20 4.52 -13.89
C THR A 27 -1.41 4.62 -12.59
N SER A 28 -2.11 4.57 -11.45
CA SER A 28 -1.51 4.67 -10.11
C SER A 28 -1.58 3.35 -9.35
N ALA A 29 -1.99 3.32 -8.07
CA ALA A 29 -2.16 2.07 -7.34
C ALA A 29 -3.31 1.26 -7.95
N THR A 30 -3.05 -0.02 -8.25
CA THR A 30 -4.07 -1.01 -8.63
C THR A 30 -3.97 -2.22 -7.71
N PRO A 31 -5.05 -3.00 -7.53
CA PRO A 31 -5.01 -4.25 -6.77
C PRO A 31 -3.94 -5.22 -7.27
N GLU A 32 -3.74 -5.32 -8.59
CA GLU A 32 -2.73 -6.18 -9.19
C GLU A 32 -1.31 -5.71 -8.85
N ALA A 33 -1.06 -4.40 -8.90
CA ALA A 33 0.23 -3.85 -8.49
C ALA A 33 0.49 -4.09 -7.00
N THR A 34 -0.54 -3.95 -6.15
CA THR A 34 -0.46 -4.29 -4.72
C THR A 34 -0.12 -5.74 -4.49
N PHE A 35 -0.86 -6.65 -5.12
CA PHE A 35 -0.60 -8.08 -5.03
C PHE A 35 0.86 -8.39 -5.38
N VAL A 36 1.34 -7.91 -6.53
CA VAL A 36 2.70 -8.17 -7.00
C VAL A 36 3.77 -7.61 -6.05
N MET A 37 3.59 -6.38 -5.55
CA MET A 37 4.55 -5.74 -4.64
C MET A 37 4.55 -6.39 -3.26
N CYS A 38 3.38 -6.72 -2.70
CA CYS A 38 3.26 -7.42 -1.43
C CYS A 38 3.82 -8.84 -1.51
N SER A 39 3.56 -9.60 -2.58
CA SER A 39 4.19 -10.92 -2.77
C SER A 39 5.71 -10.81 -2.84
N ALA A 40 6.25 -9.75 -3.48
CA ALA A 40 7.69 -9.53 -3.51
C ALA A 40 8.26 -9.22 -2.11
N ILE A 41 7.58 -8.40 -1.30
CA ILE A 41 7.97 -8.12 0.09
C ILE A 41 7.95 -9.41 0.91
N LYS A 42 6.91 -10.24 0.76
CA LYS A 42 6.80 -11.53 1.46
C LYS A 42 8.00 -12.42 1.14
N GLU A 43 8.26 -12.66 -0.15
CA GLU A 43 9.38 -13.47 -0.60
C GLU A 43 10.73 -12.90 -0.14
N TRP A 44 10.87 -11.58 -0.07
CA TRP A 44 12.08 -10.92 0.42
C TRP A 44 12.27 -11.15 1.91
N ASN A 45 11.21 -10.97 2.70
CA ASN A 45 11.24 -11.20 4.14
C ASN A 45 11.55 -12.67 4.48
N GLU A 46 10.89 -13.62 3.81
CA GLU A 46 11.12 -15.06 3.98
C GLU A 46 12.59 -15.45 3.67
N LYS A 47 13.23 -14.79 2.69
CA LYS A 47 14.61 -15.09 2.28
C LYS A 47 15.67 -14.41 3.13
N THR A 48 15.41 -13.21 3.64
CA THR A 48 16.44 -12.33 4.23
C THR A 48 16.21 -12.00 5.69
N GLY A 49 15.00 -12.25 6.21
CA GLY A 49 14.54 -11.77 7.51
C GLY A 49 14.28 -10.26 7.57
N GLN A 50 14.54 -9.51 6.49
CA GLN A 50 14.37 -8.05 6.48
C GLN A 50 12.93 -7.65 6.24
N LYS A 51 12.40 -6.74 7.07
CA LYS A 51 11.03 -6.26 7.01
C LYS A 51 10.96 -4.94 6.24
N VAL A 52 10.26 -4.93 5.10
CA VAL A 52 10.08 -3.73 4.25
C VAL A 52 8.61 -3.32 4.26
N GLY A 53 8.36 -2.03 4.43
CA GLY A 53 7.03 -1.45 4.43
C GLY A 53 6.42 -1.31 3.03
N TYR A 54 5.09 -1.26 2.98
CA TYR A 54 4.33 -1.08 1.75
C TYR A 54 3.52 0.22 1.76
N LYS A 55 3.51 0.94 0.63
CA LYS A 55 2.75 2.17 0.47
C LYS A 55 2.01 2.23 -0.87
N PRO A 56 0.74 1.81 -0.96
CA PRO A 56 -0.06 2.07 -2.14
C PRO A 56 -0.37 3.57 -2.21
N ALA A 57 -0.17 4.18 -3.38
CA ALA A 57 -0.31 5.61 -3.57
C ALA A 57 -0.88 5.97 -4.94
N GLY A 58 -1.69 7.03 -4.95
CA GLY A 58 -2.35 7.58 -6.14
C GLY A 58 -3.62 6.80 -6.53
N GLY A 59 -4.71 7.53 -6.77
CA GLY A 59 -6.00 6.97 -7.22
C GLY A 59 -6.90 6.41 -6.12
N ILE A 60 -6.38 6.17 -4.91
CA ILE A 60 -7.16 5.63 -3.78
C ILE A 60 -7.94 6.77 -3.12
N SER A 61 -9.21 6.91 -3.51
CA SER A 61 -10.07 8.04 -3.13
C SER A 61 -11.38 7.63 -2.49
N THR A 62 -11.66 6.33 -2.36
CA THR A 62 -12.87 5.79 -1.73
C THR A 62 -12.52 4.80 -0.62
N THR A 63 -13.42 4.64 0.33
CA THR A 63 -13.30 3.65 1.41
C THR A 63 -13.18 2.23 0.86
N GLN A 64 -13.94 1.90 -0.18
CA GLN A 64 -13.96 0.58 -0.81
C GLN A 64 -12.59 0.26 -1.44
N GLU A 65 -11.97 1.21 -2.15
CA GLU A 65 -10.62 1.00 -2.69
C GLU A 65 -9.58 0.83 -1.58
N ALA A 66 -9.67 1.63 -0.52
CA ALA A 66 -8.78 1.46 0.63
C ALA A 66 -8.92 0.08 1.27
N VAL A 67 -10.14 -0.43 1.44
CA VAL A 67 -10.39 -1.78 1.97
C VAL A 67 -9.78 -2.86 1.07
N LYS A 68 -9.91 -2.76 -0.26
CA LYS A 68 -9.27 -3.73 -1.18
C LYS A 68 -7.76 -3.83 -0.95
N HIS A 69 -7.08 -2.68 -0.87
CA HIS A 69 -5.64 -2.64 -0.62
C HIS A 69 -5.29 -3.13 0.79
N TYR A 70 -6.07 -2.76 1.81
CA TYR A 70 -5.90 -3.23 3.18
C TYR A 70 -5.99 -4.76 3.26
N THR A 71 -7.03 -5.35 2.65
CA THR A 71 -7.24 -6.80 2.60
C THR A 71 -6.06 -7.49 1.93
N LEU A 72 -5.58 -7.00 0.78
CA LEU A 72 -4.42 -7.60 0.13
C LEU A 72 -3.17 -7.60 1.01
N VAL A 73 -2.92 -6.51 1.76
CA VAL A 73 -1.80 -6.46 2.70
C VAL A 73 -2.00 -7.48 3.82
N SER A 74 -3.19 -7.53 4.42
CA SER A 74 -3.53 -8.48 5.48
C SER A 74 -3.31 -9.94 5.04
N GLU A 75 -3.84 -10.32 3.89
CA GLU A 75 -3.80 -11.71 3.41
C GLU A 75 -2.39 -12.15 2.95
N ILE A 76 -1.61 -11.24 2.39
CA ILE A 76 -0.30 -11.58 1.82
C ILE A 76 0.80 -11.46 2.87
N LEU A 77 0.81 -10.34 3.60
CA LEU A 77 1.88 -9.95 4.53
C LEU A 77 1.53 -10.17 6.00
N GLY A 78 0.28 -10.45 6.35
CA GLY A 78 -0.15 -10.65 7.73
C GLY A 78 -0.49 -9.38 8.49
N GLU A 79 -1.19 -9.53 9.61
CA GLU A 79 -1.64 -8.43 10.48
C GLU A 79 -0.47 -7.62 11.04
N GLU A 80 0.71 -8.23 11.19
CA GLU A 80 1.91 -7.58 11.70
C GLU A 80 2.48 -6.52 10.73
N TRP A 81 1.97 -6.43 9.50
CA TRP A 81 2.23 -5.31 8.58
C TRP A 81 1.21 -4.17 8.71
N LEU A 82 0.06 -4.40 9.34
CA LEU A 82 -1.05 -3.44 9.44
C LEU A 82 -0.83 -2.40 10.56
N ASN A 83 0.29 -1.70 10.50
CA ASN A 83 0.65 -0.62 11.41
C ASN A 83 1.37 0.53 10.69
N ASN A 84 1.47 1.68 11.36
CA ASN A 84 2.04 2.91 10.79
C ASN A 84 3.53 2.81 10.38
N LYS A 85 4.27 1.79 10.86
CA LYS A 85 5.68 1.55 10.54
C LYS A 85 5.86 0.68 9.30
N SER A 86 4.84 -0.09 8.91
CA SER A 86 4.96 -1.09 7.82
C SER A 86 3.92 -0.92 6.71
N PHE A 87 2.86 -0.15 6.94
CA PHE A 87 1.82 0.10 5.95
C PHE A 87 1.29 1.54 6.02
N ARG A 88 1.17 2.21 4.86
CA ARG A 88 0.57 3.54 4.77
C ARG A 88 -0.18 3.75 3.47
N PHE A 89 -1.23 4.54 3.47
CA PHE A 89 -1.84 5.06 2.25
C PHE A 89 -1.18 6.36 1.79
N GLY A 90 -0.82 6.43 0.50
CA GLY A 90 -0.46 7.68 -0.16
C GLY A 90 -1.68 8.31 -0.83
N ALA A 91 -2.46 9.06 -0.05
CA ALA A 91 -3.71 9.68 -0.48
C ALA A 91 -3.88 11.08 0.11
N SER A 92 -4.88 11.82 -0.38
CA SER A 92 -5.32 13.12 0.15
C SER A 92 -6.77 13.02 0.66
N SER A 93 -7.75 13.15 -0.24
CA SER A 93 -9.18 13.17 0.08
C SER A 93 -9.71 11.90 0.76
N LEU A 94 -8.95 10.81 0.73
CA LEU A 94 -9.33 9.54 1.35
C LEU A 94 -9.59 9.70 2.86
N ALA A 95 -8.85 10.54 3.57
CA ALA A 95 -9.01 10.72 5.01
C ALA A 95 -10.44 11.16 5.37
N ASN A 96 -10.97 12.18 4.68
CA ASN A 96 -12.35 12.64 4.85
C ASN A 96 -13.37 11.54 4.52
N LYS A 97 -13.13 10.74 3.46
CA LYS A 97 -14.04 9.67 3.06
C LYS A 97 -14.08 8.51 4.05
N LEU A 98 -12.94 8.15 4.62
CA LEU A 98 -12.84 7.16 5.70
C LEU A 98 -13.57 7.65 6.94
N LEU A 99 -13.30 8.88 7.38
CA LEU A 99 -13.98 9.45 8.54
C LEU A 99 -15.51 9.52 8.32
N THR A 100 -15.95 9.98 7.15
CA THR A 100 -17.37 10.00 6.79
C THR A 100 -18.01 8.62 6.87
N SER A 101 -17.30 7.58 6.41
CA SER A 101 -17.78 6.20 6.45
C SER A 101 -17.84 5.64 7.87
N ILE A 102 -16.94 6.06 8.76
CA ILE A 102 -16.87 5.62 10.16
C ILE A 102 -17.94 6.32 11.00
N THR A 103 -18.12 7.64 10.82
CA THR A 103 -19.02 8.44 11.66
C THR A 103 -20.45 8.48 11.13
N GLY A 104 -20.67 8.14 9.87
CA GLY A 104 -21.97 8.27 9.19
C GLY A 104 -22.36 9.72 8.89
N THR A 105 -21.45 10.67 9.08
CA THR A 105 -21.67 12.11 8.89
C THR A 105 -20.60 12.69 7.99
N GLU A 106 -20.95 13.60 7.09
CA GLU A 106 -20.00 14.18 6.14
C GLU A 106 -18.85 14.92 6.86
N GLN A 107 -17.61 14.59 6.48
CA GLN A 107 -16.39 15.19 7.03
C GLN A 107 -15.61 15.92 5.94
N ASN A 108 -15.04 17.08 6.27
CA ASN A 108 -14.24 17.90 5.35
C ASN A 108 -13.13 18.67 6.08
N TYR A 109 -12.15 17.96 6.64
CA TYR A 109 -11.03 18.56 7.35
C TYR A 109 -9.78 18.75 6.49
N PHE A 110 -9.63 17.91 5.46
CA PHE A 110 -8.41 17.78 4.65
C PHE A 110 -8.62 18.06 3.17
#